data_AF-A0A9W6C879-F1
#
_entry.id   AF-A0A9W6C879-F1
#
_cell.length_a   1.000
_cell.length_b   1.000
_cell.length_c   1.000
_cell.angle_alpha   90.00
_cell.angle_beta   90.00
_cell.angle_gamma   90.00
#
_symmetry.space_group_name_H-M   'P 1'
#
loop_
_entity.id
_entity.type
_entity.pdbx_description
1 polymer ?
#
loop_
_entity_poly.entity_id
_entity_poly.type
_entity_poly.pdbx_seq_one_letter_code
_entity_poly.pdbx_strand_id
1 'polypeptide(L)'
;MNHQDFISRPGFVYRIGNQYYYLGKWICQKCSDSDAADSHYMYELAYKEQNPADLNLYFQKLRAYSDFALTPPLDKEGVHRAQDLLLESLSDIQAEDLTHQIHVFEECCSRFLNL
;
A
#
# COMPACT_ATOMS: atom_id res chain seq x y z
N MET A 1 11.40 -1.29 10.03
CA MET A 1 10.15 -1.87 9.48
C MET A 1 10.42 -3.32 9.13
N ASN A 2 9.47 -4.23 9.33
CA ASN A 2 9.60 -5.64 8.91
C ASN A 2 8.23 -6.21 8.48
N HIS A 3 8.14 -7.47 8.06
CA HIS A 3 6.87 -8.06 7.61
C HIS A 3 5.74 -8.00 8.66
N GLN A 4 6.03 -7.90 9.97
CA GLN A 4 5.00 -7.81 11.03
C GLN A 4 4.15 -6.54 10.89
N ASP A 5 4.68 -5.51 10.23
CA ASP A 5 3.90 -4.33 9.86
C ASP A 5 2.74 -4.71 8.90
N PHE A 6 2.89 -5.74 8.06
CA PHE A 6 1.89 -6.02 7.01
C PHE A 6 1.00 -7.23 7.30
N ILE A 7 1.33 -8.10 8.28
CA ILE A 7 0.60 -9.37 8.52
C ILE A 7 -0.88 -9.21 8.90
N SER A 8 -1.29 -8.05 9.38
CA SER A 8 -2.68 -7.74 9.76
C SER A 8 -3.33 -6.72 8.83
N ARG A 9 -2.54 -6.03 7.99
CA ARG A 9 -3.02 -4.94 7.13
C ARG A 9 -3.60 -5.52 5.83
N PRO A 10 -4.76 -5.02 5.35
CA PRO A 10 -5.26 -5.42 4.04
C PRO A 10 -4.31 -4.93 2.94
N GLY A 11 -4.44 -5.49 1.73
CA GLY A 11 -3.62 -5.08 0.60
C GLY A 11 -3.85 -3.60 0.24
N PHE A 12 -2.77 -2.88 0.00
CA PHE A 12 -2.81 -1.52 -0.51
C PHE A 12 -1.61 -1.25 -1.44
N VAL A 13 -1.70 -0.16 -2.21
CA VAL A 13 -0.61 0.28 -3.10
C VAL A 13 0.25 1.29 -2.37
N TYR A 14 1.56 1.07 -2.36
CA TYR A 14 2.55 1.98 -1.77
C TYR A 14 3.61 2.34 -2.79
N ARG A 15 4.11 3.58 -2.71
CA ARG A 15 5.23 4.05 -3.51
C ARG A 15 6.53 3.87 -2.71
N ILE A 16 7.51 3.22 -3.30
CA ILE A 16 8.86 3.04 -2.73
C ILE A 16 9.87 3.54 -3.77
N GLY A 17 10.48 4.69 -3.50
CA GLY A 17 11.27 5.42 -4.49
C GLY A 17 10.42 5.77 -5.72
N ASN A 18 10.85 5.29 -6.90
CA ASN A 18 10.17 5.50 -8.17
C ASN A 18 9.31 4.30 -8.60
N GLN A 19 9.04 3.36 -7.71
CA GLN A 19 8.30 2.13 -8.02
C GLN A 19 7.09 2.00 -7.09
N TYR A 20 6.08 1.29 -7.56
CA TYR A 20 4.86 1.01 -6.80
C TYR A 20 4.80 -0.47 -6.44
N TYR A 21 4.23 -0.79 -5.28
CA TYR A 21 4.11 -2.15 -4.78
C TYR A 21 2.72 -2.36 -4.18
N TYR A 22 2.14 -3.52 -4.44
CA TYR A 22 1.03 -4.02 -3.64
C TYR A 22 1.62 -4.70 -2.40
N LEU A 23 1.33 -4.15 -1.22
CA LEU A 23 1.78 -4.68 0.06
C LEU A 23 0.60 -4.92 0.99
N GLY A 24 0.63 -6.01 1.72
CA GLY A 24 -0.36 -6.34 2.75
C GLY A 24 -0.25 -7.78 3.18
N LYS A 25 -1.18 -8.24 4.02
CA LYS A 25 -1.16 -9.56 4.65
C LYS A 25 -0.89 -10.74 3.70
N TRP A 26 -1.40 -10.66 2.48
CA TRP A 26 -1.36 -11.74 1.50
C TRP A 26 -0.64 -11.36 0.21
N ILE A 27 0.02 -10.20 0.17
CA ILE A 27 0.62 -9.69 -1.06
C ILE A 27 1.89 -8.90 -0.77
N CYS A 28 2.90 -9.17 -1.59
CA CYS A 28 4.11 -8.38 -1.67
C CYS A 28 4.67 -8.50 -3.08
N GLN A 29 4.19 -7.63 -3.96
CA GLN A 29 4.61 -7.67 -5.36
C GLN A 29 4.69 -6.28 -5.96
N LYS A 30 5.56 -6.14 -6.96
CA LYS A 30 5.69 -4.91 -7.72
C LYS A 30 4.40 -4.63 -8.50
N CYS A 31 3.89 -3.42 -8.40
CA CYS A 31 2.77 -2.93 -9.18
C CYS A 31 3.25 -2.53 -10.58
N SER A 32 2.65 -3.13 -11.60
CA SER A 32 2.89 -2.81 -13.02
C SER A 32 1.67 -2.19 -13.71
N ASP A 33 0.56 -2.03 -12.97
CA ASP A 33 -0.67 -1.40 -13.43
C ASP A 33 -0.51 0.13 -13.37
N SER A 34 -0.58 0.77 -14.54
CA SER A 34 -0.49 2.24 -14.66
C SER A 34 -1.67 2.95 -14.02
N ASP A 35 -2.88 2.38 -14.08
CA ASP A 35 -4.07 3.00 -13.51
C ASP A 35 -4.03 2.97 -11.98
N ALA A 36 -3.42 1.92 -11.41
CA ALA A 36 -3.15 1.85 -9.98
C ALA A 36 -2.10 2.88 -9.55
N ALA A 37 -1.03 3.07 -10.33
CA ALA A 37 0.00 4.09 -10.07
C ALA A 37 -0.56 5.52 -10.16
N ASP A 38 -1.34 5.82 -11.20
CA ASP A 38 -2.01 7.12 -11.36
C ASP A 38 -3.04 7.36 -10.25
N SER A 39 -3.79 6.33 -9.86
CA SER A 39 -4.71 6.42 -8.72
C SER A 39 -3.96 6.67 -7.40
N HIS A 40 -2.74 6.15 -7.23
CA HIS A 40 -1.91 6.42 -6.06
C HIS A 40 -1.42 7.87 -6.04
N TYR A 41 -0.97 8.38 -7.17
CA TYR A 41 -0.62 9.80 -7.29
C TYR A 41 -1.81 10.71 -6.93
N MET A 42 -3.00 10.42 -7.46
CA MET A 42 -4.20 11.19 -7.15
C MET A 42 -4.65 11.04 -5.69
N TYR A 43 -4.43 9.88 -5.07
CA TYR A 43 -4.64 9.66 -3.65
C TYR A 43 -3.71 10.53 -2.79
N GLU A 44 -2.40 10.57 -3.11
CA GLU A 44 -1.43 11.43 -2.42
C GLU A 44 -1.80 12.91 -2.56
N LEU A 45 -2.23 13.33 -3.76
CA LEU A 45 -2.66 14.71 -4.01
C LEU A 45 -3.92 15.05 -3.22
N ALA A 46 -4.95 14.21 -3.27
CA ALA A 46 -6.20 14.43 -2.54
C ALA A 46 -5.99 14.50 -1.01
N TYR A 47 -5.04 13.73 -0.47
CA TYR A 47 -4.66 13.81 0.93
C TYR A 47 -4.04 15.18 1.26
N LYS A 48 -3.08 15.65 0.45
CA LYS A 48 -2.41 16.94 0.63
C LYS A 48 -3.38 18.12 0.52
N GLU A 49 -4.34 18.05 -0.40
CA GLU A 49 -5.37 19.08 -0.60
C GLU A 49 -6.52 18.98 0.42
N GLN A 50 -6.50 17.97 1.30
CA GLN A 50 -7.56 17.68 2.26
C GLN A 50 -8.94 17.53 1.61
N ASN A 51 -9.00 16.98 0.40
CA ASN A 51 -10.24 16.74 -0.34
C ASN A 51 -10.82 15.35 0.03
N PRO A 52 -11.85 15.27 0.89
CA PRO A 52 -12.31 13.99 1.42
C PRO A 52 -13.04 13.12 0.40
N ALA A 53 -13.67 13.73 -0.61
CA ALA A 53 -14.41 13.00 -1.63
C ALA A 53 -13.44 12.23 -2.54
N ASP A 54 -12.43 12.94 -3.07
CA ASP A 54 -11.41 12.34 -3.92
C ASP A 54 -10.52 11.39 -3.14
N LEU A 55 -10.16 11.74 -1.90
CA LEU A 55 -9.36 10.88 -1.03
C LEU A 55 -10.05 9.53 -0.83
N ASN A 56 -11.35 9.52 -0.51
CA ASN A 56 -12.11 8.27 -0.36
C ASN A 56 -12.22 7.52 -1.69
N LEU A 57 -12.50 8.22 -2.80
CA LEU A 57 -12.60 7.60 -4.12
C LEU A 57 -11.32 6.83 -4.48
N TYR A 58 -10.16 7.50 -4.44
CA TYR A 58 -8.90 6.87 -4.79
C TYR A 58 -8.47 5.83 -3.75
N PHE A 59 -8.74 6.04 -2.46
CA PHE A 59 -8.51 5.03 -1.44
C PHE A 59 -9.25 3.72 -1.74
N GLN A 60 -10.55 3.77 -2.09
CA GLN A 60 -11.30 2.56 -2.45
C GLN A 60 -10.80 1.93 -3.75
N LYS A 61 -10.41 2.73 -4.75
CA LYS A 61 -9.81 2.21 -6.00
C LYS A 61 -8.54 1.43 -5.72
N LEU A 62 -7.62 1.97 -4.91
CA LEU A 62 -6.35 1.31 -4.59
C LEU A 62 -6.52 0.02 -3.80
N ARG A 63 -7.50 -0.03 -2.89
CA ARG A 63 -7.91 -1.28 -2.24
C ARG A 63 -8.41 -2.30 -3.25
N ALA A 64 -9.28 -1.90 -4.17
CA ALA A 64 -9.80 -2.79 -5.21
C ALA A 64 -8.68 -3.33 -6.13
N TYR A 65 -7.76 -2.47 -6.59
CA TYR A 65 -6.58 -2.93 -7.35
C TYR A 65 -5.74 -3.94 -6.57
N SER A 66 -5.56 -3.72 -5.27
CA SER A 66 -4.81 -4.63 -4.40
C SER A 66 -5.52 -5.98 -4.21
N ASP A 67 -6.85 -5.99 -4.13
CA ASP A 67 -7.64 -7.22 -4.06
C ASP A 67 -7.56 -8.01 -5.37
N PHE A 68 -7.61 -7.35 -6.53
CA PHE A 68 -7.46 -8.00 -7.84
C PHE A 68 -6.04 -8.52 -8.09
N ALA A 69 -5.05 -7.93 -7.43
CA ALA A 69 -3.66 -8.32 -7.53
C ALA A 69 -3.33 -9.61 -6.77
N LEU A 70 -4.25 -10.12 -5.92
CA LEU A 70 -4.07 -11.37 -5.19
C LEU A 70 -4.15 -12.58 -6.14
N THR A 71 -3.11 -13.42 -6.13
CA THR A 71 -3.03 -14.63 -6.95
C THR A 71 -3.12 -15.90 -6.09
N PRO A 72 -4.23 -16.66 -6.12
CA PRO A 72 -4.33 -17.95 -5.46
C PRO A 72 -3.46 -19.04 -6.13
N PRO A 73 -2.95 -20.04 -5.37
CA PRO A 73 -3.05 -20.18 -3.92
C PRO A 73 -2.17 -19.17 -3.17
N LEU A 74 -2.66 -18.66 -2.04
CA LEU A 74 -1.94 -17.68 -1.24
C LEU A 74 -0.76 -18.35 -0.50
N ASP A 75 0.47 -17.95 -0.81
CA ASP A 75 1.69 -18.40 -0.12
C ASP A 75 2.11 -17.38 0.96
N LYS A 76 1.66 -17.61 2.19
CA LYS A 76 1.95 -16.73 3.33
C LYS A 76 3.45 -16.58 3.61
N GLU A 77 4.18 -17.69 3.58
CA GLU A 77 5.61 -17.71 3.91
C GLU A 77 6.42 -17.04 2.80
N GLY A 78 6.02 -17.23 1.54
CA GLY A 78 6.58 -16.50 0.40
C GLY A 78 6.37 -15.00 0.50
N VAL A 79 5.16 -14.57 0.87
CA VAL A 79 4.83 -13.15 1.07
C VAL A 79 5.67 -12.54 2.20
N HIS A 80 5.77 -13.19 3.36
CA HIS A 80 6.57 -12.68 4.46
C HIS A 80 8.05 -12.53 4.09
N ARG A 81 8.64 -13.54 3.44
CA ARG A 81 10.03 -13.47 2.95
C ARG A 81 10.23 -12.32 1.96
N ALA A 82 9.29 -12.14 1.03
CA ALA A 82 9.35 -11.04 0.07
C ALA A 82 9.25 -9.67 0.75
N GLN A 83 8.41 -9.55 1.78
CA GLN A 83 8.29 -8.33 2.58
C GLN A 83 9.59 -8.03 3.32
N ASP A 84 10.17 -9.01 4.02
CA ASP A 84 11.42 -8.80 4.73
C ASP A 84 12.55 -8.37 3.77
N LEU A 85 12.71 -9.07 2.64
CA LEU A 85 13.72 -8.71 1.63
C LEU A 85 13.51 -7.30 1.06
N LEU A 86 12.27 -6.92 0.78
CA LEU A 86 11.95 -5.58 0.29
C LEU A 86 12.29 -4.52 1.34
N LEU A 87 11.84 -4.73 2.59
CA LEU A 87 11.97 -3.78 3.69
C LEU A 87 13.42 -3.61 4.15
N GLU A 88 14.21 -4.69 4.17
CA GLU A 88 15.65 -4.66 4.45
C GLU A 88 16.46 -3.93 3.37
N SER A 89 15.95 -3.89 2.13
CA SER A 89 16.62 -3.21 1.01
C SER A 89 16.37 -1.70 0.94
N LEU A 90 15.46 -1.17 1.76
CA LEU A 90 15.09 0.24 1.71
C LEU A 90 16.20 1.13 2.25
N SER A 91 16.41 2.28 1.59
CA SER A 91 17.16 3.37 2.21
C SER A 91 16.36 4.01 3.35
N ASP A 92 17.05 4.74 4.24
CA ASP A 92 16.40 5.46 5.35
C ASP A 92 15.27 6.36 4.88
N ILE A 93 15.48 7.08 3.76
CA ILE A 93 14.48 7.97 3.16
C ILE A 93 13.26 7.18 2.65
N GLN A 94 13.48 6.03 2.02
CA GLN A 94 12.40 5.18 1.53
C GLN A 94 11.60 4.56 2.68
N ALA A 95 12.27 4.15 3.75
CA ALA A 95 11.63 3.60 4.93
C ALA A 95 10.78 4.65 5.66
N GLU A 96 11.26 5.89 5.75
CA GLU A 96 10.51 7.02 6.33
C GLU A 96 9.27 7.36 5.49
N ASP A 97 9.41 7.49 4.16
CA ASP A 97 8.30 7.76 3.23
C ASP A 97 7.24 6.64 3.29
N LEU A 98 7.67 5.38 3.35
CA LEU A 98 6.75 4.25 3.50
C LEU A 98 6.03 4.28 4.86
N THR A 99 6.73 4.62 5.94
CA THR A 99 6.11 4.75 7.28
C THR A 99 5.03 5.84 7.27
N HIS A 100 5.30 6.98 6.64
CA HIS A 100 4.32 8.04 6.48
C HIS A 100 3.11 7.56 5.66
N GLN A 101 3.31 6.89 4.53
CA GLN A 101 2.21 6.34 3.73
C GLN A 101 1.35 5.32 4.52
N ILE A 102 1.97 4.48 5.36
CA ILE A 102 1.24 3.56 6.24
C ILE A 102 0.35 4.33 7.22
N HIS A 103 0.87 5.40 7.82
CA HIS A 103 0.08 6.24 8.73
C HIS A 103 -1.14 6.87 8.03
N VAL A 104 -0.94 7.43 6.82
CA VAL A 104 -2.03 8.00 6.01
C VAL A 104 -3.09 6.93 5.66
N PHE A 105 -2.65 5.72 5.35
CA PHE A 105 -3.53 4.58 5.10
C PHE A 105 -4.36 4.22 6.34
N GLU A 106 -3.75 4.21 7.53
CA GLU A 106 -4.45 3.93 8.80
C GLU A 106 -5.49 5.01 9.13
N GLU A 107 -5.15 6.28 8.95
CA GLU A 107 -6.12 7.39 9.08
C GLU A 107 -7.31 7.20 8.13
N CYS A 108 -7.05 6.81 6.87
CA CYS A 108 -8.10 6.54 5.89
C CYS A 108 -8.96 5.32 6.28
N CYS A 109 -8.37 4.27 6.85
CA CYS A 109 -9.12 3.11 7.35
C CYS A 109 -10.08 3.52 8.45
N SER A 110 -9.61 4.26 9.47
CA SER A 110 -10.47 4.71 10.56
C SER A 110 -11.54 5.69 10.08
N ARG A 111 -11.23 6.54 9.10
CA ARG A 111 -12.16 7.53 8.55
C ARG A 111 -13.25 6.92 7.65
N PHE A 112 -12.88 6.00 6.76
CA PHE A 112 -13.77 5.55 5.68
C PHE A 112 -14.31 4.15 5.87
N LEU A 113 -13.66 3.32 6.69
CA LEU A 113 -14.06 1.93 6.92
C LEU A 113 -14.62 1.70 8.33
N ASN A 114 -14.52 2.68 9.23
CA ASN A 114 -14.82 2.54 10.66
C ASN A 114 -14.05 1.35 11.30
N LEU A 115 -12.80 1.15 10.87
CA LEU A 115 -11.89 0.13 11.39
C LEU A 115 -10.91 0.71 12.41
#